data_AF-K2CW13-F1
#
_entry.id   AF-K2CW13-F1
#
_cell.length_a   1.000
_cell.length_b   1.000
_cell.length_c   1.000
_cell.angle_alpha   90.00
_cell.angle_beta   90.00
_cell.angle_gamma   90.00
#
_symmetry.space_group_name_H-M   'P 1'
#
loop_
_entity.id
_entity.type
_entity.pdbx_description
1 polymer ?
#
loop_
_entity_poly.entity_id
_entity_poly.type
_entity_poly.pdbx_seq_one_letter_code
_entity_poly.pdbx_strand_id
1 'polypeptide(L)'
;MKFPILRSLNNLLVVSLLALTASHAQAASFQAAIGGTSYNFTTITGTYNDNQAQLSSQPWFGSASLANTFATAVSFNLGGTVNFGELGPMFAYGVIDSEFQYVAYSFGSTVNNSFSRTGTYTFAVAQAQQVPEIDGAMLPQALMLMGASVLFLRKRNS
;
A
#
# COMPACT_ATOMS: atom_id res chain seq x y z
N MET A 1 -18.64 -18.82 -71.20
CA MET A 1 -17.62 -19.40 -70.29
C MET A 1 -16.99 -18.26 -69.50
N LYS A 2 -17.23 -18.23 -68.18
CA LYS A 2 -16.80 -17.17 -67.25
C LYS A 2 -15.93 -17.82 -66.18
N PHE A 3 -14.65 -17.45 -66.11
CA PHE A 3 -13.74 -17.89 -65.05
C PHE A 3 -13.66 -16.80 -63.97
N PRO A 4 -14.03 -17.07 -62.71
CA PRO A 4 -13.64 -16.20 -61.60
C PRO A 4 -12.35 -16.72 -60.95
N ILE A 5 -11.26 -15.97 -61.15
CA ILE A 5 -10.10 -15.99 -60.26
C ILE A 5 -10.39 -14.95 -59.17
N LEU A 6 -10.74 -15.40 -57.96
CA LEU A 6 -10.64 -14.56 -56.77
C LEU A 6 -9.76 -15.27 -55.74
N ARG A 7 -8.57 -14.71 -55.66
CA ARG A 7 -7.50 -15.01 -54.72
C ARG A 7 -8.00 -14.78 -53.29
N SER A 8 -7.73 -15.77 -52.44
CA SER A 8 -7.07 -15.61 -51.14
C SER A 8 -7.22 -14.22 -50.50
N LEU A 9 -8.13 -14.11 -49.53
CA LEU A 9 -7.98 -13.16 -48.43
C LEU A 9 -8.63 -13.73 -47.17
N ASN A 10 -7.83 -13.70 -46.11
CA ASN A 10 -8.22 -13.54 -44.73
C ASN A 10 -8.60 -14.81 -43.95
N ASN A 11 -7.55 -15.59 -43.73
CA ASN A 11 -7.19 -16.12 -42.42
C ASN A 11 -7.76 -15.32 -41.24
N LEU A 12 -8.29 -16.08 -40.28
CA LEU A 12 -8.19 -15.92 -38.82
C LEU A 12 -8.02 -14.50 -38.27
N LEU A 13 -8.94 -14.09 -37.39
CA LEU A 13 -8.66 -13.67 -36.01
C LEU A 13 -9.95 -13.13 -35.39
N VAL A 14 -10.75 -14.01 -34.78
CA VAL A 14 -11.62 -13.58 -33.68
C VAL A 14 -10.89 -13.95 -32.41
N VAL A 15 -10.05 -13.03 -31.94
CA VAL A 15 -9.34 -13.13 -30.66
C VAL A 15 -10.39 -13.09 -29.56
N SER A 16 -10.55 -14.22 -28.87
CA SER A 16 -11.30 -14.31 -27.63
C SER A 16 -10.63 -13.41 -26.59
N LEU A 17 -11.26 -12.28 -26.29
CA LEU A 17 -10.87 -11.39 -25.20
C LEU A 17 -11.34 -12.02 -23.88
N LEU A 18 -10.68 -13.10 -23.44
CA LEU A 18 -10.72 -13.50 -22.03
C LEU A 18 -9.92 -12.43 -21.26
N ALA A 19 -10.61 -11.37 -20.85
CA ALA A 19 -10.12 -10.50 -19.80
C ALA A 19 -10.02 -11.36 -18.53
N LEU A 20 -8.82 -11.89 -18.31
CA LEU A 20 -8.42 -12.52 -17.07
C LEU A 20 -8.50 -11.44 -15.99
N THR A 21 -9.65 -11.29 -15.36
CA THR A 21 -9.77 -10.52 -14.12
C THR A 21 -9.05 -11.33 -13.06
N ALA A 22 -7.72 -11.23 -13.05
CA ALA A 22 -6.91 -11.62 -11.92
C ALA A 22 -7.29 -10.67 -10.79
N SER A 23 -8.30 -11.07 -10.02
CA SER A 23 -8.59 -10.55 -8.70
C SER A 23 -7.37 -10.85 -7.83
N HIS A 24 -6.34 -10.01 -7.96
CA HIS A 24 -5.26 -9.93 -7.00
C HIS A 24 -5.93 -9.55 -5.69
N ALA A 25 -5.91 -10.47 -4.71
CA ALA A 25 -6.30 -10.14 -3.35
C ALA A 25 -5.46 -8.93 -2.93
N GLN A 26 -6.07 -7.75 -2.89
CA GLN A 26 -5.39 -6.55 -2.43
C GLN A 26 -5.11 -6.76 -0.95
N ALA A 27 -3.82 -6.82 -0.61
CA ALA A 27 -3.40 -6.78 0.79
C ALA A 27 -4.04 -5.55 1.45
N ALA A 28 -4.59 -5.71 2.65
CA ALA A 28 -5.18 -4.61 3.39
C ALA A 28 -4.14 -3.48 3.52
N SER A 29 -4.57 -2.26 3.19
CA SER A 29 -3.74 -1.06 3.31
C SER A 29 -4.48 0.00 4.10
N PHE A 30 -3.73 0.77 4.90
CA PHE A 30 -4.27 1.82 5.75
C PHE A 30 -3.38 3.05 5.66
N GLN A 31 -3.96 4.23 5.48
CA GLN A 31 -3.22 5.48 5.39
C GLN A 31 -3.41 6.30 6.65
N ALA A 32 -2.31 6.75 7.24
CA ALA A 32 -2.35 7.65 8.41
C ALA A 32 -1.18 8.63 8.38
N ALA A 33 -1.44 9.84 8.89
CA ALA A 33 -0.42 10.85 9.10
C ALA A 33 0.13 10.76 10.52
N ILE A 34 1.44 10.59 10.66
CA ILE A 34 2.12 10.50 11.96
C ILE A 34 3.28 11.51 11.95
N GLY A 35 3.26 12.46 12.89
CA GLY A 35 4.28 13.51 12.97
C GLY A 35 4.35 14.40 11.73
N GLY A 36 3.24 14.58 11.00
CA GLY A 36 3.18 15.40 9.78
C GLY A 36 3.59 14.66 8.49
N THR A 37 4.01 13.40 8.58
CA THR A 37 4.30 12.55 7.40
C THR A 37 3.15 11.58 7.16
N SER A 38 2.64 11.53 5.93
CA SER A 38 1.65 10.53 5.51
C SER A 38 2.34 9.20 5.20
N TYR A 39 1.85 8.14 5.82
CA TYR A 39 2.33 6.78 5.62
C TYR A 39 1.22 5.91 5.05
N ASN A 40 1.57 5.06 4.09
CA ASN A 40 0.76 3.93 3.68
C ASN A 40 1.27 2.68 4.41
N PHE A 41 0.42 2.10 5.23
CA PHE A 41 0.67 0.90 6.01
C PHE A 41 0.14 -0.33 5.30
N THR A 42 0.92 -1.39 5.32
CA THR A 42 0.51 -2.74 4.92
C THR A 42 1.11 -3.75 5.89
N THR A 43 0.88 -5.04 5.63
CA THR A 43 1.45 -6.12 6.41
C THR A 43 2.27 -7.07 5.56
N ILE A 44 3.33 -7.62 6.14
CA ILE A 44 4.05 -8.76 5.59
C ILE A 44 4.00 -9.92 6.59
N THR A 45 3.89 -11.14 6.09
CA THR A 45 3.90 -12.36 6.92
C THR A 45 5.11 -13.20 6.58
N GLY A 46 5.88 -13.60 7.60
CA GLY A 46 7.10 -14.38 7.42
C GLY A 46 7.91 -14.42 8.71
N THR A 47 9.17 -14.81 8.62
CA THR A 47 10.08 -14.75 9.76
C THR A 47 10.72 -13.36 9.87
N TYR A 48 11.18 -12.99 11.07
CA TYR A 48 11.95 -11.76 11.24
C TYR A 48 13.26 -11.83 10.44
N ASN A 49 13.93 -12.99 10.44
CA ASN A 49 15.20 -13.17 9.75
C ASN A 49 15.10 -12.93 8.24
N ASP A 50 14.06 -13.47 7.60
CA ASP A 50 13.87 -13.31 6.15
C ASP A 50 13.52 -11.86 5.77
N ASN A 51 12.89 -11.12 6.69
CA ASN A 51 12.42 -9.75 6.45
C ASN A 51 13.26 -8.69 7.16
N GLN A 52 14.42 -9.04 7.73
CA GLN A 52 15.18 -8.17 8.62
C GLN A 52 15.51 -6.83 7.97
N ALA A 53 15.97 -6.82 6.72
CA ALA A 53 16.34 -5.61 6.00
C ALA A 53 15.16 -4.64 5.85
N GLN A 54 13.96 -5.17 5.58
CA GLN A 54 12.75 -4.37 5.45
C GLN A 54 12.21 -3.92 6.82
N LEU A 55 12.27 -4.76 7.84
CA LEU A 55 11.80 -4.42 9.18
C LEU A 55 12.71 -3.39 9.87
N SER A 56 14.02 -3.47 9.63
CA SER A 56 15.00 -2.52 10.17
C SER A 56 15.04 -1.18 9.45
N SER A 57 14.47 -1.08 8.25
CA SER A 57 14.31 0.19 7.53
C SER A 57 13.06 0.97 7.91
N GLN A 58 12.20 0.40 8.75
CA GLN A 58 10.97 1.07 9.19
C GLN A 58 11.28 2.29 10.06
N PRO A 59 10.48 3.38 9.96
CA PRO A 59 10.79 4.64 10.63
C PRO A 59 10.74 4.55 12.16
N TRP A 60 10.05 3.55 12.73
CA TRP A 60 10.01 3.29 14.17
C TRP A 60 11.12 2.37 14.67
N PHE A 61 11.93 1.79 13.77
CA PHE A 61 12.98 0.86 14.19
C PHE A 61 14.04 1.58 15.04
N GLY A 62 14.47 0.93 16.13
CA GLY A 62 15.33 1.52 17.15
C GLY A 62 14.60 2.28 18.25
N SER A 63 13.26 2.45 18.18
CA SER A 63 12.50 3.20 19.18
C SER A 63 11.17 2.54 19.55
N ALA A 64 11.10 1.99 20.76
CA ALA A 64 9.86 1.41 21.30
C ALA A 64 8.73 2.44 21.42
N SER A 65 9.04 3.69 21.77
CA SER A 65 8.04 4.77 21.90
C SER A 65 7.46 5.18 20.54
N LEU A 66 8.29 5.20 19.50
CA LEU A 66 7.82 5.47 18.15
C LEU A 66 6.98 4.30 17.61
N ALA A 67 7.43 3.06 17.85
CA ALA A 67 6.67 1.87 17.50
C ALA A 67 5.29 1.84 18.19
N ASN A 68 5.22 2.30 19.45
CA ASN A 68 3.98 2.46 20.19
C ASN A 68 3.02 3.48 19.56
N THR A 69 3.56 4.63 19.17
CA THR A 69 2.78 5.68 18.48
C THR A 69 2.18 5.14 17.18
N PHE A 70 2.99 4.42 16.39
CA PHE A 70 2.58 3.82 15.14
C PHE A 70 1.56 2.69 15.34
N ALA A 71 1.78 1.80 16.30
CA ALA A 71 0.85 0.73 16.64
C ALA A 71 -0.51 1.26 17.10
N THR A 72 -0.53 2.33 17.89
CA THR A 72 -1.77 2.99 18.33
C THR A 72 -2.50 3.63 17.14
N ALA A 73 -1.78 4.33 16.26
CA ALA A 73 -2.37 4.96 15.08
C ALA A 73 -2.98 3.94 14.10
N VAL A 74 -2.32 2.80 13.90
CA VAL A 74 -2.82 1.74 13.02
C VAL A 74 -3.91 0.90 13.69
N SER A 75 -3.81 0.66 14.99
CA SER A 75 -4.77 -0.15 15.76
C SER A 75 -5.04 -1.51 15.06
N PHE A 76 -6.31 -1.80 14.74
CA PHE A 76 -6.75 -3.00 14.02
C PHE A 76 -7.09 -2.74 12.55
N ASN A 77 -6.76 -1.57 11.99
CA ASN A 77 -7.14 -1.22 10.61
C ASN A 77 -6.51 -2.14 9.54
N LEU A 78 -5.41 -2.81 9.87
CA LEU A 78 -4.76 -3.82 9.03
C LEU A 78 -5.16 -5.25 9.40
N GLY A 79 -6.21 -5.42 10.20
CA GLY A 79 -6.65 -6.69 10.76
C GLY A 79 -5.98 -7.05 12.09
N GLY A 80 -6.40 -8.18 12.65
CA GLY A 80 -5.83 -8.75 13.87
C GLY A 80 -5.63 -10.25 13.71
N THR A 81 -4.60 -10.77 14.36
CA THR A 81 -4.35 -12.20 14.46
C THR A 81 -5.00 -12.74 15.73
N VAL A 82 -5.97 -13.65 15.57
CA VAL A 82 -6.71 -14.28 16.69
C VAL A 82 -5.87 -15.23 17.53
N ASN A 83 -4.70 -15.66 17.05
CA ASN A 83 -3.90 -16.73 17.67
C ASN A 83 -3.27 -16.36 19.02
N PHE A 84 -3.26 -15.09 19.43
CA PHE A 84 -2.59 -14.62 20.65
C PHE A 84 -3.44 -13.63 21.48
N GLY A 85 -4.77 -13.73 21.37
CA GLY A 85 -5.69 -12.73 21.92
C GLY A 85 -5.64 -11.46 21.10
N GLU A 86 -6.37 -11.45 19.98
CA GLU A 86 -6.52 -10.33 19.04
C GLU A 86 -5.36 -9.32 19.07
N LEU A 87 -4.19 -9.73 18.57
CA LEU A 87 -3.07 -8.81 18.38
C LEU A 87 -3.18 -8.21 16.98
N GLY A 88 -3.12 -6.88 16.89
CA GLY A 88 -2.85 -6.18 15.64
C GLY A 88 -1.47 -6.55 15.08
N PRO A 89 -1.11 -6.04 13.89
CA PRO A 89 0.18 -6.33 13.28
C PRO A 89 1.34 -5.88 14.18
N MET A 90 2.45 -6.61 14.10
CA MET A 90 3.62 -6.35 14.95
C MET A 90 4.52 -5.26 14.37
N PHE A 91 4.78 -4.23 15.16
CA PHE A 91 5.74 -3.17 14.86
C PHE A 91 7.08 -3.56 15.49
N ALA A 92 7.89 -4.32 14.73
CA ALA A 92 9.22 -4.71 15.17
C ALA A 92 10.10 -3.45 15.31
N TYR A 93 10.76 -3.28 16.46
CA TYR A 93 11.55 -2.08 16.75
C TYR A 93 12.98 -2.38 17.19
N GLY A 94 13.35 -3.64 17.44
CA GLY A 94 14.69 -3.98 17.89
C GLY A 94 14.93 -5.48 17.93
N VAL A 95 16.15 -5.85 18.31
CA VAL A 95 16.58 -7.24 18.48
C VAL A 95 17.41 -7.32 19.75
N ILE A 96 17.13 -8.31 20.59
CA ILE A 96 17.93 -8.67 21.76
C ILE A 96 18.17 -10.18 21.67
N ASP A 97 19.43 -10.58 21.62
CA ASP A 97 19.85 -11.97 21.44
C ASP A 97 19.18 -12.66 20.23
N SER A 98 18.42 -13.74 20.49
CA SER A 98 17.69 -14.53 19.50
C SER A 98 16.26 -14.05 19.25
N GLU A 99 15.85 -12.94 19.85
CA GLU A 99 14.48 -12.44 19.80
C GLU A 99 14.38 -11.06 19.17
N PHE A 100 13.32 -10.83 18.40
CA PHE A 100 12.97 -9.47 18.00
C PHE A 100 12.01 -8.87 19.02
N GLN A 101 12.17 -7.57 19.26
CA GLN A 101 11.31 -6.76 20.12
C GLN A 101 10.21 -6.12 19.27
N TYR A 102 8.97 -6.12 19.74
CA TYR A 102 7.84 -5.56 19.00
C TYR A 102 6.84 -4.83 19.90
N VAL A 103 6.07 -3.95 19.27
CA VAL A 103 4.83 -3.40 19.84
C VAL A 103 3.66 -3.83 18.97
N ALA A 104 2.54 -4.21 19.58
CA ALA A 104 1.28 -4.50 18.88
C ALA A 104 0.11 -3.87 19.61
N TYR A 105 -0.96 -3.55 18.88
CA TYR A 105 -2.21 -3.09 19.48
C TYR A 105 -3.06 -4.28 19.94
N SER A 106 -3.67 -4.19 21.11
CA SER A 106 -4.49 -5.24 21.72
C SER A 106 -5.47 -4.65 22.73
N PHE A 107 -6.75 -5.03 22.67
CA PHE A 107 -7.80 -4.65 23.64
C PHE A 107 -7.81 -3.16 24.06
N GLY A 108 -7.65 -2.23 23.11
CA GLY A 108 -7.70 -0.79 23.41
C GLY A 108 -6.39 -0.19 23.92
N SER A 109 -5.31 -0.97 23.96
CA SER A 109 -3.98 -0.54 24.40
C SER A 109 -2.89 -1.14 23.51
N THR A 110 -1.64 -0.84 23.81
CA THR A 110 -0.47 -1.45 23.17
C THR A 110 0.23 -2.39 24.14
N VAL A 111 0.76 -3.48 23.59
CA VAL A 111 1.61 -4.44 24.31
C VAL A 111 3.01 -4.39 23.74
N ASN A 112 4.01 -4.47 24.60
CA ASN A 112 5.42 -4.55 24.23
C ASN A 112 5.98 -5.87 24.73
N ASN A 113 6.55 -6.67 23.83
CA ASN A 113 7.07 -7.98 24.13
C ASN A 113 8.13 -8.38 23.09
N SER A 114 8.65 -9.60 23.21
CA SER A 114 9.60 -10.19 22.28
C SER A 114 9.17 -11.58 21.82
N PHE A 115 9.64 -11.95 20.64
CA PHE A 115 9.40 -13.27 20.05
C PHE A 115 10.63 -13.79 19.32
N SER A 116 10.67 -15.12 19.14
CA SER A 116 11.73 -15.77 18.38
C SER A 116 11.82 -15.21 16.97
N ARG A 117 13.04 -14.96 16.50
CA ARG A 117 13.30 -14.47 15.13
C ARG A 117 12.97 -15.50 14.03
N THR A 118 12.80 -16.76 14.40
CA THR A 118 12.53 -17.87 13.47
C THR A 118 11.05 -18.22 13.36
N GLY A 119 10.19 -17.67 14.21
CA GLY A 119 8.74 -17.86 14.11
C GLY A 119 8.15 -17.05 12.95
N THR A 120 7.03 -17.52 12.42
CA THR A 120 6.26 -16.82 11.39
C THR A 120 5.26 -15.88 12.05
N TYR A 121 5.37 -14.59 11.78
CA TYR A 121 4.51 -13.55 12.32
C TYR A 121 4.07 -12.57 11.23
N THR A 122 3.04 -11.79 11.53
CA THR A 122 2.55 -10.70 10.67
C THR A 122 3.06 -9.37 11.20
N PHE A 123 3.91 -8.72 10.41
CA PHE A 123 4.53 -7.44 10.75
C PHE A 123 3.84 -6.29 10.03
N ALA A 124 3.71 -5.14 10.70
CA ALA A 124 3.40 -3.89 10.05
C ALA A 124 4.62 -3.40 9.26
N VAL A 125 4.37 -2.86 8.08
CA VAL A 125 5.36 -2.10 7.30
C VAL A 125 4.70 -0.83 6.77
N ALA A 126 5.47 0.23 6.67
CA ALA A 126 5.03 1.53 6.21
C ALA A 126 5.91 2.02 5.08
N GLN A 127 5.29 2.73 4.15
CA GLN A 127 5.97 3.51 3.15
C GLN A 127 5.52 4.96 3.29
N ALA A 128 6.48 5.88 3.41
CA ALA A 128 6.17 7.30 3.36
C ALA A 128 5.59 7.62 1.98
N GLN A 129 4.39 8.19 1.96
CA GLN A 129 3.81 8.67 0.72
C GLN A 129 4.51 9.95 0.33
N GLN A 130 5.09 9.97 -0.88
CA GLN A 130 5.53 11.21 -1.46
C GLN A 130 4.28 12.03 -1.79
N VAL A 131 4.15 13.19 -1.14
CA VAL A 131 3.15 14.19 -1.56
C VAL A 131 3.56 14.60 -2.97
N PRO A 132 2.70 14.42 -4.00
CA PRO A 132 3.03 14.93 -5.32
C PRO A 132 3.28 16.42 -5.18
N GLU A 133 4.52 16.83 -5.40
CA GLU A 133 4.79 18.24 -5.62
C GLU A 133 3.95 18.64 -6.83
N ILE A 134 3.16 19.71 -6.72
CA ILE A 134 2.54 20.31 -7.90
C ILE A 134 3.71 20.82 -8.71
N ASP A 135 4.15 19.98 -9.65
CA ASP A 135 5.21 20.33 -10.57
C ASP A 135 4.75 21.61 -11.27
N GLY A 136 5.55 22.68 -11.24
CA GLY A 136 5.14 24.02 -11.69
C GLY A 136 4.62 24.05 -13.13
N ALA A 137 4.89 22.99 -13.90
CA ALA A 137 4.37 22.73 -15.23
C ALA A 137 2.87 22.38 -15.31
N MET A 138 2.23 21.93 -14.20
CA MET A 138 0.80 21.59 -14.18
C MET A 138 -0.10 22.81 -13.89
N LEU A 139 0.44 23.88 -13.29
CA LEU A 139 -0.28 25.13 -13.04
C LEU A 139 -0.78 25.80 -14.33
N PRO A 140 0.04 25.95 -15.39
CA PRO A 140 -0.42 26.44 -16.69
C PRO A 140 -1.54 25.57 -17.28
N GLN A 141 -1.48 24.25 -17.11
CA GLN A 141 -2.49 23.32 -17.66
C GLN A 141 -3.83 23.44 -16.93
N ALA A 142 -3.80 23.56 -15.60
CA ALA A 142 -4.99 23.80 -14.79
C ALA A 142 -5.63 25.17 -15.12
N LEU A 143 -4.80 26.20 -15.31
CA LEU A 143 -5.26 27.53 -15.74
C LEU A 143 -5.84 27.52 -17.16
N MET A 144 -5.26 26.75 -18.08
CA MET A 144 -5.81 26.57 -19.44
C MET A 144 -7.17 25.86 -19.43
N LEU A 145 -7.34 24.81 -18.62
CA LEU A 145 -8.62 24.11 -18.46
C LEU A 145 -9.69 25.02 -17.86
N MET A 146 -9.35 25.84 -16.85
CA MET A 146 -10.29 26.82 -16.29
C MET A 146 -10.63 27.92 -17.30
N GLY A 147 -9.63 28.45 -18.02
CA GLY A 147 -9.84 29.48 -19.05
C GLY A 147 -10.71 28.99 -20.22
N ALA A 148 -10.46 27.77 -20.72
CA ALA A 148 -11.29 27.15 -21.76
C ALA A 148 -12.74 26.95 -21.29
N SER A 149 -12.95 26.58 -20.02
CA SER A 149 -14.27 26.41 -19.43
C SER A 149 -15.06 27.73 -19.38
N VAL A 150 -14.41 28.84 -19.00
CA VAL A 150 -15.02 30.18 -18.97
C VAL A 150 -15.38 30.67 -20.38
N LEU A 151 -14.51 30.44 -21.37
CA LEU A 151 -14.78 30.81 -22.76
C LEU A 151 -15.94 29.99 -23.37
N PHE A 152 -16.04 28.71 -23.03
CA PHE A 152 -17.12 27.85 -23.49
C PHE A 152 -18.47 28.25 -22.88
N LEU A 153 -18.50 28.62 -21.61
CA LEU A 153 -19.70 29.16 -20.93
C LEU A 153 -20.13 30.51 -21.52
N ARG A 154 -19.16 31.37 -21.87
CA ARG A 154 -19.46 32.67 -22.49
C ARG A 154 -20.02 32.53 -23.92
N LYS A 155 -19.48 31.59 -24.71
CA LYS A 155 -19.97 31.30 -26.08
C LYS A 155 -21.36 30.66 -26.10
N ARG A 156 -21.78 29.96 -25.03
CA ARG A 156 -23.11 29.35 -24.95
C ARG A 156 -24.22 30.34 -24.57
N ASN A 157 -23.86 31.50 -24.02
CA ASN A 157 -24.80 32.52 -23.54
C ASN A 157 -24.85 33.78 -24.44
N SER A 158 -24.30 33.73 -25.66
CA SER A 158 -24.42 34.73 -26.72
C SER A 158 -24.93 34.08 -27.99
#